data_AF-A0A846BS07-F1
#
_entry.id   AF-A0A846BS07-F1
#
_cell.length_a   1.000
_cell.length_b   1.000
_cell.length_c   1.000
_cell.angle_alpha   90.00
_cell.angle_beta   90.00
_cell.angle_gamma   90.00
#
_symmetry.space_group_name_H-M   'P 1'
#
loop_
_entity.id
_entity.type
_entity.pdbx_description
1 polymer ?
#
loop_
_entity_poly.entity_id
_entity_poly.type
_entity_poly.pdbx_seq_one_letter_code
_entity_poly.pdbx_strand_id
1 'polypeptide(L)' 'MTENKNVKLSIYISEKLRTQFKMACTAKQTSMNQVLVDFIEEWATENDPLKQKVPSTHES' A
#
# COMPACT_ATOMS: atom_id res chain seq x y z
N MET A 1 -11.37 2.59 -21.22
CA MET A 1 -10.28 1.63 -20.96
C MET A 1 -9.19 2.39 -20.23
N THR A 2 -9.08 2.21 -18.92
CA THR A 2 -8.00 2.85 -18.14
C THR A 2 -6.75 2.02 -18.38
N GLU A 3 -5.79 2.56 -19.11
CA GLU A 3 -4.51 1.90 -19.36
C GLU A 3 -3.76 1.76 -18.02
N ASN A 4 -3.43 0.52 -17.64
CA ASN A 4 -2.61 0.25 -16.46
C ASN A 4 -1.17 0.69 -16.75
N LYS A 5 -0.88 1.96 -16.50
CA LYS A 5 0.46 2.51 -16.61
C LYS A 5 1.30 2.04 -15.43
N ASN A 6 2.36 1.29 -15.70
CA ASN A 6 3.35 0.98 -14.68
C ASN A 6 4.06 2.28 -14.27
N VAL A 7 3.94 2.65 -13.00
CA VAL A 7 4.59 3.83 -12.44
C VAL A 7 5.81 3.40 -11.63
N LYS A 8 6.94 4.09 -11.81
CA LYS A 8 8.14 3.87 -11.02
C LYS A 8 8.06 4.68 -9.72
N LEU A 9 8.06 4.00 -8.58
CA LEU A 9 8.19 4.61 -7.26
C LEU A 9 9.67 4.59 -6.82
N SER A 10 10.15 5.70 -6.26
CA SER A 10 11.45 5.77 -5.59
C SER A 10 11.23 6.20 -4.15
N ILE A 11 11.83 5.48 -3.21
CA ILE A 11 11.69 5.74 -1.76
C ILE A 11 13.06 5.97 -1.14
N TYR A 12 13.12 6.90 -0.18
CA TYR A 12 14.33 7.22 0.56
C TYR A 12 14.27 6.53 1.91
N ILE A 13 15.07 5.48 2.07
CA ILE A 13 15.19 4.70 3.30
C ILE A 13 16.67 4.40 3.57
N SER A 14 16.99 4.10 4.83
CA SER A 14 18.36 3.66 5.16
C SER A 14 18.69 2.32 4.51
N GLU A 15 19.97 2.10 4.20
CA GLU A 15 20.43 0.81 3.65
C GLU A 15 20.14 -0.36 4.60
N LYS A 16 20.25 -0.12 5.90
CA LYS A 16 19.88 -1.10 6.93
C LYS A 16 18.42 -1.51 6.80
N LEU A 17 17.50 -0.55 6.68
CA LEU A 17 16.07 -0.84 6.55
C LEU A 17 15.76 -1.57 5.24
N ARG A 18 16.36 -1.13 4.12
CA ARG A 18 16.23 -1.83 2.82
C ARG A 18 16.67 -3.28 2.92
N THR A 19 17.78 -3.54 3.61
CA THR A 19 18.33 -4.89 3.78
C THR A 19 17.41 -5.75 4.62
N GLN A 20 16.93 -5.25 5.76
CA GLN A 20 15.96 -5.95 6.60
C GLN A 20 14.67 -6.26 5.84
N PHE A 21 14.15 -5.29 5.09
CA PHE A 21 12.96 -5.48 4.26
C PHE A 21 13.17 -6.57 3.20
N LYS A 22 14.31 -6.55 2.50
CA LYS A 22 14.66 -7.58 1.51
C LYS A 22 14.74 -8.98 2.16
N MET A 23 15.40 -9.10 3.30
CA MET A 23 15.51 -10.36 4.04
C MET A 23 14.14 -10.90 4.44
N ALA A 24 13.26 -10.04 4.96
CA ALA A 24 11.90 -10.41 5.33
C ALA A 24 11.08 -10.89 4.13
N CYS A 25 11.19 -10.21 2.97
CA CYS A 25 10.53 -10.62 1.74
C CYS A 25 11.01 -12.01 1.28
N THR A 26 12.33 -12.24 1.29
CA THR A 26 12.92 -13.55 0.95
C THR A 26 12.42 -14.66 1.86
N ALA A 27 12.41 -14.43 3.18
CA ALA A 27 11.95 -15.42 4.16
C ALA A 27 10.47 -15.80 3.95
N LYS A 28 9.64 -14.85 3.50
CA LYS A 28 8.22 -15.05 3.19
C LYS A 28 7.94 -15.47 1.75
N GLN A 29 8.98 -15.71 0.93
CA GLN A 29 8.86 -16.04 -0.49
C GLN A 29 8.01 -15.04 -1.28
N THR A 30 8.10 -13.75 -0.92
CA THR A 30 7.38 -12.66 -1.60
C THR A 30 8.37 -11.67 -2.23
N SER A 31 7.88 -10.85 -3.16
CA SER A 31 8.67 -9.78 -3.77
C SER A 31 8.51 -8.47 -3.00
N MET A 32 9.57 -7.65 -2.99
CA MET A 32 9.50 -6.29 -2.42
C MET A 32 8.38 -5.46 -3.06
N ASN A 33 8.17 -5.63 -4.37
CA ASN A 33 7.13 -4.91 -5.09
C ASN A 33 5.73 -5.32 -4.63
N GLN A 34 5.47 -6.62 -4.49
CA GLN A 34 4.17 -7.11 -4.03
C GLN A 34 3.84 -6.54 -2.66
N VAL A 35 4.77 -6.63 -1.71
CA VAL A 35 4.55 -6.12 -0.35
C VAL A 35 4.31 -4.61 -0.34
N LEU A 36 5.01 -3.84 -1.18
CA LEU A 36 4.78 -2.39 -1.29
C LEU A 36 3.41 -2.07 -1.90
N VAL A 37 2.99 -2.82 -2.93
CA VAL A 37 1.67 -2.65 -3.54
C VAL A 37 0.58 -2.95 -2.51
N ASP A 38 0.67 -4.10 -1.83
CA ASP A 38 -0.32 -4.50 -0.82
C ASP A 38 -0.43 -3.44 0.28
N PHE A 39 0.71 -2.94 0.78
CA PHE A 39 0.74 -1.90 1.80
C PHE A 39 0.11 -0.57 1.32
N ILE A 40 0.37 -0.17 0.07
CA ILE A 40 -0.20 1.04 -0.50
C ILE A 40 -1.72 0.89 -0.69
N GLU A 41 -2.18 -0.27 -1.17
CA GLU A 41 -3.60 -0.57 -1.35
C GLU A 41 -4.35 -0.58 -0.02
N GLU A 42 -3.80 -1.24 1.00
CA GLU A 42 -4.35 -1.28 2.36
C GLU A 42 -4.45 0.14 2.93
N TRP A 43 -3.34 0.89 2.92
CA TRP A 43 -3.32 2.25 3.44
C TRP A 43 -4.32 3.16 2.71
N ALA A 44 -4.38 3.10 1.37
CA ALA A 44 -5.30 3.92 0.59
C ALA A 44 -6.77 3.56 0.86
N THR A 45 -7.05 2.26 1.08
CA THR A 45 -8.39 1.75 1.36
C THR A 45 -8.90 2.19 2.74
N GLU A 46 -8.01 2.23 3.74
CA GLU A 46 -8.31 2.69 5.09
C GLU A 46 -8.49 4.22 5.17
N ASN A 47 -7.73 4.94 4.35
CA ASN A 47 -7.69 6.41 4.35
C ASN A 47 -8.50 7.03 3.21
N ASP A 48 -9.41 6.27 2.59
CA ASP A 48 -10.27 6.77 1.52
C ASP A 48 -11.20 7.88 2.06
N PRO A 49 -11.00 9.15 1.65
CA PRO A 49 -11.80 10.27 2.16
C PRO A 49 -13.28 10.17 1.74
N LEU A 50 -13.61 9.32 0.77
CA LEU A 50 -14.98 9.10 0.30
C LEU A 50 -15.73 8.06 1.12
N LYS A 51 -15.05 7.17 1.87
CA LYS A 51 -15.69 6.22 2.79
C LYS A 51 -16.24 6.87 4.06
N GLN A 52 -15.85 8.10 4.38
CA GLN A 52 -16.32 8.82 5.57
C GLN A 52 -17.64 9.60 5.36
N LYS A 53 -18.27 9.52 4.18
CA LYS A 53 -19.53 10.23 3.85
C LYS A 53 -20.76 9.32 3.77
N VAL A 54 -20.95 8.42 4.72
CA VAL A 54 -22.31 8.00 5.07
C VAL A 54 -22.63 8.58 6.44
N PRO A 55 -23.30 9.73 6.52
CA PRO A 55 -24.03 10.05 7.74
C PRO A 55 -25.03 8.90 7.91
N SER A 56 -24.86 8.14 8.98
CA SER A 56 -25.96 7.35 9.52
C SER A 56 -27.08 8.34 9.81
N THR A 57 -28.05 8.43 8.90
CA THR A 57 -29.32 9.08 9.16
C THR A 57 -29.93 8.33 10.32
N HIS A 58 -29.76 8.88 11.52
CA HIS A 58 -30.64 8.58 12.61
C HIS A 58 -32.01 9.13 12.19
N GLU A 59 -32.86 8.27 11.64
CA GLU A 59 -34.27 8.56 11.47
C GLU A 59 -35.06 7.57 12.33
N SER A 60 -35.60 8.17 13.40
CA SER A 60 -36.78 7.84 14.23
C SER A 60 -37.15 6.39 14.53
#